data_AF-A0A6I4VZ02-F1
#
_entry.id   AF-A0A6I4VZ02-F1
#
_cell.length_a   1.000
_cell.length_b   1.000
_cell.length_c   1.000
_cell.angle_alpha   90.00
_cell.angle_beta   90.00
_cell.angle_gamma   90.00
#
_symmetry.space_group_name_H-M   'P 1'
#
loop_
_entity.id
_entity.type
_entity.pdbx_description
1 polymer ?
#
loop_
_entity_poly.entity_id
_entity_poly.type
_entity_poly.pdbx_seq_one_letter_code
_entity_poly.pdbx_strand_id
1 'polypeptide(L)'
;MKEHRPLGDREAERFDQAPVRATIWGISRGWFIGIVIIVLAGLTSWAIWGLDVGTSDIKGQGEAEKVKNSAANRIRAQEGFEDLFNEIVTADKNINITAEALELDPKDLKSKVELRGQKQYCNDLVGQYNAKARKFTQQEFRAVDLPAQIDDTDSKTDCKENQQ
;
A
#
# COMPACT_ATOMS: atom_id res chain seq x y z
N MET A 1 94.81 16.98 53.24
CA MET A 1 93.39 17.19 53.60
C MET A 1 92.63 16.01 52.99
N LYS A 2 92.14 15.04 53.78
CA LYS A 2 90.79 15.03 54.40
C LYS A 2 89.74 15.51 53.37
N GLU A 3 88.80 14.69 52.95
CA GLU A 3 87.78 14.14 53.84
C GLU A 3 87.17 12.83 53.29
N HIS A 4 87.18 11.80 54.14
CA HIS A 4 86.32 10.63 54.05
C HIS A 4 84.88 11.01 54.38
N ARG A 5 83.90 10.39 53.72
CA ARG A 5 82.66 9.90 54.37
C ARG A 5 81.86 8.96 53.44
N PRO A 6 80.94 8.13 53.98
CA PRO A 6 81.08 6.68 53.87
C PRO A 6 79.89 5.98 53.19
N LEU A 7 80.11 4.69 52.96
CA LEU A 7 79.16 3.65 52.56
C LEU A 7 77.95 3.55 53.50
N GLY A 8 76.78 3.38 52.89
CA GLY A 8 75.52 2.91 53.49
C GLY A 8 74.37 3.30 52.56
N ASP A 9 73.39 2.47 52.21
CA ASP A 9 73.08 1.13 52.64
C ASP A 9 72.30 0.38 51.57
N ARG A 10 72.41 -0.94 51.67
CA ARG A 10 71.57 -1.95 51.01
C ARG A 10 70.11 -1.76 51.45
N GLU A 11 69.26 -1.32 50.55
CA GLU A 11 67.82 -1.58 50.61
C GLU A 11 67.42 -2.19 49.27
N ALA A 12 67.59 -3.52 49.14
CA ALA A 12 66.54 -4.47 49.49
C ALA A 12 65.38 -4.38 48.48
N GLU A 13 65.56 -5.14 47.40
CA GLU A 13 64.51 -5.72 46.58
C GLU A 13 63.37 -6.21 47.48
N ARG A 14 62.29 -5.44 47.51
CA ARG A 14 60.99 -5.95 47.96
C ARG A 14 59.96 -5.48 46.94
N PHE A 15 60.06 -6.07 45.74
CA PHE A 15 58.94 -6.13 44.82
C PHE A 15 57.84 -6.91 45.53
N ASP A 16 56.99 -6.18 46.25
CA ASP A 16 55.73 -6.64 46.80
C ASP A 16 54.86 -7.12 45.64
N GLN A 17 54.97 -8.40 45.30
CA GLN A 17 53.95 -9.10 44.53
C GLN A 17 52.74 -9.28 45.47
N ALA A 18 51.97 -8.21 45.62
CA ALA A 18 50.64 -8.31 46.18
C ALA A 18 49.85 -9.31 45.31
N PRO A 19 49.28 -10.39 45.89
CA PRO A 19 48.38 -11.24 45.14
C PRO A 19 47.16 -10.38 44.80
N VAL A 20 47.06 -9.96 43.53
CA VAL A 20 45.84 -9.41 42.96
C VAL A 20 44.81 -10.54 42.98
N ARG A 21 44.20 -10.76 44.15
CA ARG A 21 42.98 -11.54 44.29
C ARG A 21 41.88 -10.71 43.65
N ALA A 22 41.86 -10.73 42.33
CA ALA A 22 40.75 -10.25 41.54
C ALA A 22 39.53 -11.06 41.98
N THR A 23 38.62 -10.39 42.68
CA THR A 23 37.36 -10.93 43.16
C THR A 23 36.45 -11.15 41.95
N ILE A 24 36.63 -12.28 41.23
CA ILE A 24 35.79 -12.73 40.10
C ILE A 24 34.47 -13.32 40.63
N TRP A 25 33.80 -12.60 41.53
CA TRP A 25 32.53 -13.05 42.14
C TRP A 25 31.39 -12.04 42.03
N GLY A 26 31.63 -10.88 41.41
CA GLY A 26 30.61 -9.85 41.17
C GLY A 26 30.00 -9.82 39.77
N ILE A 27 30.59 -10.52 38.78
CA ILE A 27 30.16 -10.42 37.37
C ILE A 27 29.01 -11.39 37.02
N SER A 28 28.84 -12.48 37.78
CA SER A 28 27.87 -13.52 37.42
C SER A 28 26.42 -13.04 37.48
N ARG A 29 26.03 -12.36 38.57
CA ARG A 29 24.61 -12.04 38.83
C ARG A 29 24.08 -10.91 37.93
N GLY A 30 24.91 -9.93 37.59
CA GLY A 30 24.52 -8.83 36.68
C GLY A 30 24.35 -9.29 35.23
N TRP A 31 25.23 -10.18 34.76
CA TRP A 31 25.16 -10.72 33.39
C TRP A 31 23.93 -11.61 33.17
N PHE A 32 23.57 -12.45 34.15
CA PHE A 32 22.34 -13.26 34.06
C PHE A 32 21.07 -12.39 34.01
N ILE A 33 20.98 -11.33 34.82
CA ILE A 33 19.82 -10.41 34.78
C ILE A 33 19.75 -9.71 33.42
N GLY A 34 20.89 -9.27 32.87
CA GLY A 34 20.94 -8.67 31.52
C GLY A 34 20.43 -9.62 30.43
N ILE A 35 20.84 -10.88 30.45
CA ILE A 35 20.36 -11.90 29.49
C ILE A 35 18.86 -12.12 29.62
N VAL A 36 18.35 -12.26 30.84
CA VAL A 36 16.91 -12.47 31.07
C VAL A 36 16.09 -11.31 30.51
N ILE A 37 16.53 -10.06 30.70
CA ILE A 37 15.86 -8.89 30.13
C ILE A 37 15.87 -8.91 28.60
N ILE A 38 17.01 -9.26 27.98
CA ILE A 38 17.11 -9.33 26.50
C ILE A 38 16.21 -10.43 25.94
N VAL A 39 16.19 -11.60 26.57
CA VAL A 39 15.33 -12.72 26.15
C VAL A 39 13.85 -12.34 26.30
N LEU A 40 13.46 -11.73 27.42
CA LEU A 40 12.09 -11.25 27.62
C LEU A 40 11.70 -10.18 26.60
N ALA A 41 12.56 -9.18 26.35
CA ALA A 41 12.32 -8.14 25.35
C ALA A 41 12.19 -8.72 23.93
N GLY A 42 13.00 -9.73 23.61
CA GLY A 42 12.89 -10.52 22.39
C GLY A 42 11.50 -11.17 22.29
N LEU A 43 11.12 -11.97 23.29
CA LEU A 43 9.83 -12.67 23.30
C LEU A 43 8.62 -11.72 23.23
N THR A 44 8.66 -10.58 23.91
CA THR A 44 7.58 -9.58 23.82
C THR A 44 7.48 -8.95 22.43
N SER A 45 8.61 -8.74 21.75
CA SER A 45 8.61 -8.21 20.38
C SER A 45 7.97 -9.18 19.40
N TRP A 46 8.25 -10.48 19.53
CA TRP A 46 7.59 -11.54 18.74
C TRP A 46 6.09 -11.63 19.03
N ALA A 47 5.67 -11.48 20.29
CA ALA A 47 4.26 -11.50 20.68
C ALA A 47 3.46 -10.33 20.11
N ILE A 48 4.03 -9.11 20.13
CA ILE A 48 3.38 -7.91 19.55
C ILE A 48 3.20 -8.08 18.04
N TRP A 49 4.26 -8.52 17.34
CA TRP A 49 4.18 -8.78 15.90
C TRP A 49 3.12 -9.84 15.56
N GLY A 50 3.07 -10.94 16.33
CA GLY A 50 2.07 -12.00 16.15
C GLY A 50 0.63 -11.52 16.35
N LEU A 51 0.40 -10.62 17.32
CA LEU A 51 -0.92 -10.03 17.55
C LEU A 51 -1.32 -9.05 16.43
N ASP A 52 -0.40 -8.24 15.93
CA ASP A 52 -0.66 -7.33 14.80
C ASP A 52 -1.00 -8.10 13.53
N VAL A 53 -0.26 -9.17 13.22
CA VAL A 53 -0.56 -10.04 12.07
C VAL A 53 -1.89 -10.77 12.27
N GLY A 54 -2.14 -11.33 13.45
CA GLY A 54 -3.37 -12.07 13.74
C GLY A 54 -4.64 -11.21 13.77
N THR A 55 -4.53 -9.91 14.08
CA THR A 55 -5.66 -8.98 14.09
C THR A 55 -5.81 -8.16 12.81
N SER A 56 -4.86 -8.28 11.87
CA SER A 56 -4.84 -7.50 10.62
C SER A 56 -6.10 -7.68 9.77
N ASP A 57 -6.62 -8.90 9.63
CA ASP A 57 -7.86 -9.16 8.88
C ASP A 57 -9.09 -8.49 9.51
N ILE A 58 -9.23 -8.61 10.84
CA ILE A 58 -10.34 -8.01 11.61
C ILE A 58 -10.25 -6.48 11.52
N LYS A 59 -9.05 -5.93 11.68
CA LYS A 59 -8.80 -4.49 11.56
C LYS A 59 -9.11 -3.99 10.14
N GLY A 60 -8.71 -4.74 9.11
CA GLY A 60 -8.97 -4.41 7.71
C GLY A 60 -10.47 -4.38 7.38
N GLN A 61 -11.24 -5.37 7.86
CA GLN A 61 -12.69 -5.39 7.70
C GLN A 61 -13.36 -4.19 8.41
N GLY A 62 -12.93 -3.88 9.63
CA GLY A 62 -13.44 -2.72 10.38
C GLY A 62 -13.14 -1.38 9.70
N GLU A 63 -11.95 -1.22 9.12
CA GLU A 63 -11.58 -0.03 8.35
C GLU A 63 -12.37 0.08 7.04
N ALA A 64 -12.57 -1.03 6.34
CA ALA A 64 -13.41 -1.06 5.13
C ALA A 64 -14.86 -0.63 5.43
N GLU A 65 -15.43 -1.09 6.56
CA GLU A 65 -16.78 -0.71 6.98
C GLU A 65 -16.88 0.77 7.38
N LYS A 66 -15.83 1.32 8.04
CA LYS A 66 -15.74 2.76 8.33
C LYS A 66 -15.71 3.59 7.04
N VAL A 67 -14.90 3.18 6.06
CA VAL A 67 -14.80 3.86 4.76
C VAL A 67 -16.14 3.79 4.02
N LYS A 68 -16.76 2.60 3.98
CA LYS A 68 -18.08 2.37 3.38
C LYS A 68 -19.14 3.30 4.00
N ASN A 69 -19.17 3.45 5.31
CA ASN A 69 -20.16 4.30 5.98
C ASN A 69 -19.84 5.79 5.99
N SER A 70 -18.67 6.22 5.50
CA SER A 70 -18.32 7.64 5.45
C SER A 70 -19.09 8.38 4.36
N ALA A 71 -19.77 9.49 4.71
CA ALA A 71 -20.54 10.29 3.76
C ALA A 71 -19.70 10.80 2.58
N ALA A 72 -18.45 11.19 2.84
CA ALA A 72 -17.52 11.63 1.81
C ALA A 72 -17.18 10.54 0.78
N ASN A 73 -17.08 9.27 1.21
CA ASN A 73 -16.88 8.17 0.27
C ASN A 73 -18.12 7.92 -0.58
N ARG A 74 -19.32 8.05 -0.01
CA ARG A 74 -20.59 7.88 -0.75
C ARG A 74 -20.73 8.91 -1.86
N ILE A 75 -20.55 10.19 -1.54
CA ILE A 75 -20.65 11.30 -2.51
C ILE A 75 -19.61 11.10 -3.62
N ARG A 76 -18.35 10.85 -3.27
CA ARG A 76 -17.28 10.62 -4.26
C ARG A 76 -17.55 9.40 -5.14
N ALA A 77 -18.14 8.34 -4.58
CA ALA A 77 -18.50 7.15 -5.36
C ALA A 77 -19.64 7.46 -6.34
N GLN A 78 -20.67 8.19 -5.91
CA GLN A 78 -21.77 8.64 -6.76
C GLN A 78 -21.27 9.49 -7.94
N GLU A 79 -20.56 10.57 -7.64
CA GLU A 79 -19.94 11.45 -8.66
C GLU A 79 -19.06 10.64 -9.61
N GLY A 80 -18.22 9.75 -9.07
CA GLY A 80 -17.33 8.93 -9.89
C GLY A 80 -18.01 7.84 -10.73
N PHE A 81 -19.26 7.47 -10.46
CA PHE A 81 -20.06 6.61 -11.33
C PHE A 81 -20.80 7.42 -12.39
N GLU A 82 -21.36 8.57 -12.02
CA GLU A 82 -22.03 9.49 -12.96
C GLU A 82 -21.05 10.02 -14.01
N ASP A 83 -19.85 10.44 -13.60
CA ASP A 83 -18.79 10.89 -14.49
C ASP A 83 -18.41 9.81 -15.51
N LEU A 84 -18.14 8.59 -15.03
CA LEU A 84 -17.79 7.46 -15.90
C LEU A 84 -18.92 7.10 -16.86
N PHE A 85 -20.16 7.09 -16.39
CA PHE A 85 -21.31 6.78 -17.24
C PHE A 85 -21.50 7.82 -18.34
N ASN A 86 -21.41 9.11 -17.99
CA ASN A 86 -21.49 10.21 -18.95
C ASN A 86 -20.34 10.19 -19.96
N GLU A 87 -19.13 9.81 -19.53
CA GLU A 87 -17.97 9.64 -20.39
C GLU A 87 -18.15 8.49 -21.38
N ILE A 88 -18.72 7.35 -20.94
CA ILE A 88 -19.06 6.21 -21.81
C ILE A 88 -20.09 6.63 -22.86
N VAL A 89 -21.19 7.28 -22.45
CA VAL A 89 -22.22 7.75 -23.38
C VAL A 89 -21.66 8.76 -24.39
N THR A 90 -20.71 9.59 -23.97
CA THR A 90 -20.04 10.54 -24.87
C THR A 90 -19.10 9.82 -25.85
N ALA A 91 -18.33 8.84 -25.38
CA ALA A 91 -17.46 8.03 -26.22
C ALA A 91 -18.27 7.24 -27.27
N ASP A 92 -19.41 6.67 -26.87
CA ASP A 92 -20.34 5.97 -27.75
C ASP A 92 -20.91 6.88 -28.86
N LYS A 93 -21.33 8.09 -28.50
CA LYS A 93 -21.77 9.10 -29.49
C LYS A 93 -20.67 9.47 -30.48
N ASN A 94 -19.42 9.60 -30.03
CA ASN A 94 -18.30 9.90 -30.91
C ASN A 94 -18.01 8.74 -31.89
N ILE A 95 -18.19 7.49 -31.47
CA ILE A 95 -18.09 6.31 -32.35
C ILE A 95 -19.09 6.45 -33.50
N ASN A 96 -20.34 6.81 -33.19
CA ASN A 96 -21.39 6.99 -34.21
C ASN A 96 -21.04 8.11 -35.20
N ILE A 97 -20.59 9.27 -34.71
CA ILE A 97 -20.15 10.39 -35.58
C ILE A 97 -19.00 9.95 -36.51
N THR A 98 -18.02 9.21 -35.99
CA THR A 98 -16.86 8.76 -36.77
C THR A 98 -17.25 7.68 -37.78
N ALA A 99 -18.20 6.82 -37.42
CA ALA A 99 -18.75 5.81 -38.31
C ALA A 99 -19.55 6.44 -39.47
N GLU A 100 -20.42 7.41 -39.18
CA GLU A 100 -21.14 8.18 -40.20
C GLU A 100 -20.16 8.88 -41.17
N ALA A 101 -19.07 9.46 -40.66
CA ALA A 101 -18.02 10.04 -41.50
C ALA A 101 -17.34 9.00 -42.40
N LEU A 102 -17.13 7.79 -41.90
CA LEU A 102 -16.54 6.68 -42.66
C LEU A 102 -17.51 6.11 -43.71
N GLU A 103 -18.82 6.19 -43.50
CA GLU A 103 -19.82 5.83 -44.51
C GLU A 103 -19.77 6.79 -45.72
N LEU A 104 -19.50 8.08 -45.48
CA LEU A 104 -19.35 9.08 -46.53
C LEU A 104 -18.04 8.92 -47.32
N ASP A 105 -16.94 8.54 -46.68
CA ASP A 105 -15.67 8.18 -47.33
C ASP A 105 -15.06 6.87 -46.79
N PRO A 106 -15.45 5.71 -47.35
CA PRO A 106 -14.97 4.41 -46.89
C PRO A 106 -13.46 4.17 -47.10
N LYS A 107 -12.77 5.04 -47.84
CA LYS A 107 -11.33 4.92 -48.12
C LYS A 107 -10.49 5.75 -47.18
N ASP A 108 -11.08 6.59 -46.34
CA ASP A 108 -10.33 7.37 -45.35
C ASP A 108 -9.74 6.45 -44.26
N LEU A 109 -8.43 6.21 -44.36
CA LEU A 109 -7.70 5.42 -43.37
C LEU A 109 -7.65 6.10 -42.01
N LYS A 110 -7.69 7.45 -41.97
CA LYS A 110 -7.65 8.19 -40.71
C LYS A 110 -8.91 7.91 -39.89
N SER A 111 -10.09 8.07 -40.49
CA SER A 111 -11.36 7.76 -39.82
C SER A 111 -11.45 6.31 -39.34
N LYS A 112 -10.89 5.33 -40.08
CA LYS A 112 -10.83 3.92 -39.61
C LYS A 112 -9.97 3.74 -38.37
N VAL A 113 -8.81 4.38 -38.32
CA VAL A 113 -7.91 4.33 -37.15
C VAL A 113 -8.55 5.03 -35.96
N GLU A 114 -9.16 6.19 -36.19
CA GLU A 114 -9.85 6.97 -35.17
C GLU A 114 -11.03 6.20 -34.57
N LEU A 115 -11.88 5.61 -35.41
CA LEU A 115 -13.00 4.75 -35.00
C LEU A 115 -12.54 3.58 -34.13
N ARG A 116 -11.45 2.91 -34.52
CA ARG A 116 -10.86 1.82 -33.71
C ARG A 116 -10.37 2.34 -32.35
N GLY A 117 -9.73 3.51 -32.33
CA GLY A 117 -9.25 4.14 -31.11
C GLY A 117 -10.40 4.51 -30.16
N GLN A 118 -11.47 5.10 -30.68
CA GLN A 118 -12.66 5.46 -29.91
C GLN A 118 -13.37 4.22 -29.36
N LYS A 119 -13.50 3.14 -30.15
CA LYS A 119 -14.03 1.86 -29.67
C LYS A 119 -13.20 1.29 -28.53
N GLN A 120 -11.87 1.30 -28.65
CA GLN A 120 -10.99 0.83 -27.57
C GLN A 120 -11.17 1.66 -26.30
N TYR A 121 -11.19 2.99 -26.43
CA TYR A 121 -11.38 3.91 -25.31
C TYR A 121 -12.73 3.71 -24.61
N CYS A 122 -13.83 3.57 -25.36
CA CYS A 122 -15.14 3.27 -24.82
C CYS A 122 -15.13 1.94 -24.02
N ASN A 123 -14.53 0.89 -24.57
CA ASN A 123 -14.38 -0.39 -23.89
C ASN A 123 -13.55 -0.29 -22.60
N ASP A 124 -12.49 0.52 -22.59
CA ASP A 124 -11.69 0.77 -21.39
C ASP A 124 -12.51 1.49 -20.31
N LEU A 125 -13.37 2.45 -20.68
CA LEU A 125 -14.27 3.13 -19.75
C LEU A 125 -15.33 2.17 -19.18
N VAL A 126 -15.95 1.34 -20.03
CA VAL A 126 -16.87 0.28 -19.59
C VAL A 126 -16.19 -0.68 -18.61
N GLY A 127 -14.95 -1.07 -18.91
CA GLY A 127 -14.12 -1.89 -18.04
C GLY A 127 -13.87 -1.23 -16.67
N GLN A 128 -13.56 0.07 -16.65
CA GLN A 128 -13.37 0.84 -15.43
C GLN A 128 -14.66 0.97 -14.61
N TYR A 129 -15.79 1.25 -15.25
CA TYR A 129 -17.10 1.30 -14.62
C TYR A 129 -17.43 -0.05 -13.97
N ASN A 130 -17.31 -1.14 -14.72
CA ASN A 130 -17.59 -2.50 -14.25
C ASN A 130 -16.60 -2.96 -13.17
N ALA A 131 -15.35 -2.50 -13.20
CA ALA A 131 -14.38 -2.74 -12.14
C ALA A 131 -14.77 -2.02 -10.84
N LYS A 132 -15.21 -0.75 -10.91
CA LYS A 132 -15.73 -0.01 -9.73
C LYS A 132 -17.03 -0.60 -9.21
N ALA A 133 -17.94 -0.98 -10.10
CA ALA A 133 -19.23 -1.57 -9.76
C ALA A 133 -19.11 -2.88 -8.96
N ARG A 134 -18.01 -3.63 -9.15
CA ARG A 134 -17.71 -4.87 -8.40
C ARG A 134 -17.01 -4.64 -7.06
N LYS A 135 -16.57 -3.42 -6.74
CA LYS A 135 -15.89 -3.14 -5.47
C LYS A 135 -16.92 -3.07 -4.34
N PHE A 136 -16.72 -3.89 -3.30
CA PHE A 136 -17.57 -3.95 -2.11
C PHE A 136 -17.84 -2.57 -1.47
N THR A 137 -16.85 -1.68 -1.47
CA THR A 137 -16.95 -0.34 -0.85
C THR A 137 -17.66 0.70 -1.73
N GLN A 138 -18.02 0.36 -2.97
CA GLN A 138 -18.58 1.31 -3.95
C GLN A 138 -19.88 0.83 -4.58
N GLN A 139 -20.11 -0.49 -4.67
CA GLN A 139 -21.27 -1.08 -5.36
C GLN A 139 -22.62 -0.53 -4.89
N GLU A 140 -22.76 -0.26 -3.58
CA GLU A 140 -24.01 0.24 -2.97
C GLU A 140 -24.21 1.74 -3.13
N PHE A 141 -23.19 2.48 -3.57
CA PHE A 141 -23.24 3.94 -3.71
C PHE A 141 -23.45 4.40 -5.14
N ARG A 142 -23.73 3.49 -6.05
CA ARG A 142 -24.19 3.88 -7.38
C ARG A 142 -25.62 4.45 -7.29
N ALA A 143 -25.92 5.45 -8.11
CA ALA A 143 -27.27 5.98 -8.23
C ALA A 143 -28.25 4.90 -8.74
N VAL A 144 -29.52 5.00 -8.36
CA VAL A 144 -30.55 3.97 -8.60
C VAL A 144 -30.88 3.82 -10.10
N ASP A 145 -30.69 4.89 -10.85
CA ASP A 145 -30.91 4.99 -12.30
C ASP A 145 -29.72 4.47 -13.13
N LEU A 146 -28.54 4.29 -12.53
CA LEU A 146 -27.37 3.78 -13.23
C LEU A 146 -27.31 2.24 -13.23
N PRO A 147 -26.88 1.62 -14.34
CA PRO A 147 -26.94 0.17 -14.50
C PRO A 147 -25.98 -0.55 -13.55
N ALA A 148 -26.37 -1.76 -13.14
CA ALA A 148 -25.59 -2.61 -12.25
C ALA A 148 -24.20 -2.96 -12.81
N GLN A 149 -24.18 -3.19 -14.12
CA GLN A 149 -23.03 -3.45 -14.95
C GLN A 149 -23.41 -2.93 -16.34
N ILE A 150 -22.44 -2.41 -17.07
CA ILE A 150 -22.61 -2.09 -18.49
C ILE A 150 -22.25 -3.35 -19.28
N ASP A 151 -23.17 -3.75 -20.15
CA ASP A 151 -23.01 -4.87 -21.07
C ASP A 151 -23.38 -4.44 -22.50
N ASP A 152 -23.21 -5.36 -23.44
CA ASP A 152 -23.46 -5.16 -24.86
C ASP A 152 -24.95 -5.07 -25.24
N THR A 153 -25.87 -5.00 -24.27
CA THR A 153 -27.32 -5.02 -24.54
C THR A 153 -27.95 -3.64 -24.63
N ASP A 154 -27.33 -2.61 -24.03
CA ASP A 154 -27.79 -1.23 -24.12
C ASP A 154 -27.05 -0.49 -25.24
N SER A 155 -27.80 -0.13 -26.28
CA SER A 155 -27.30 0.57 -27.47
C SER A 155 -26.70 1.95 -27.18
N LYS A 156 -26.87 2.50 -25.97
CA LYS A 156 -26.26 3.78 -25.56
C LYS A 156 -24.85 3.62 -24.99
N THR A 157 -24.46 2.39 -24.68
CA THR A 157 -23.22 2.08 -23.95
C THR A 157 -22.54 0.81 -24.45
N ASP A 158 -22.97 0.25 -25.58
CA ASP A 158 -22.44 -1.00 -26.13
C ASP A 158 -21.13 -0.80 -26.90
N CYS A 159 -20.67 0.45 -27.03
CA CYS A 159 -19.44 0.83 -27.74
C CYS A 159 -19.46 0.36 -29.20
N LYS A 160 -20.65 0.24 -29.79
CA LYS A 160 -20.85 -0.17 -31.18
C LYS A 160 -21.46 0.98 -31.96
N GLU A 161 -21.49 0.76 -33.27
CA GLU A 161 -22.14 1.67 -34.20
C GLU A 161 -23.63 1.39 -34.13
N ASN A 162 -24.40 2.39 -33.73
CA ASN A 162 -25.84 2.34 -33.79
C ASN A 162 -26.26 2.46 -35.25
N GLN A 163 -26.80 1.38 -35.81
CA GLN A 163 -27.47 1.46 -37.11
C GLN A 163 -28.76 2.28 -36.92
N GLN A 164 -28.72 3.54 -37.32
CA GLN A 164 -29.90 4.42 -37.35
C GLN A 164 -30.80 4.08 -38.55
#